data_AF-A0ABD2XWQ0-F1
#
_entry.id   AF-A0ABD2XWQ0-F1
#
_cell.length_a   1.000
_cell.length_b   1.000
_cell.length_c   1.000
_cell.angle_alpha   90.00
_cell.angle_beta   90.00
_cell.angle_gamma   90.00
#
_symmetry.space_group_name_H-M   'P 1'
#
loop_
_entity.id
_entity.type
_entity.pdbx_description
1 polymer ?
#
loop_
_entity_poly.entity_id
_entity_poly.type
_entity_poly.pdbx_seq_one_letter_code
_entity_poly.pdbx_strand_id
1 'polypeptide(L)'
;MDSVNCQDQGVLYRETRLNCQLNAFLEEAYEDTNLLSFFGPRKVIENVDDLVVAPLVRVQLSKFKCGGLVLSVQILHVVADGFTGTKFASEWVKISRFGMMNEPRFLKFKVASFVLPTIDDISRKIKLFPPPNRRPQVKTVMKRFVFDEAAIARLKDKIMVTKCSLFLERQPTKVEVVIALIWRSLIRAAQARHI
;
A
#
# COMPACT_ATOMS: atom_id res chain seq x y z
N MET A 1 -17.48 -12.98 4.19
CA MET A 1 -17.37 -12.79 2.73
C MET A 1 -16.46 -13.91 2.30
N ASP A 2 -17.07 -14.97 1.79
CA ASP A 2 -16.42 -16.29 1.76
C ASP A 2 -15.96 -16.64 0.34
N SER A 3 -16.34 -15.80 -0.62
CA SER A 3 -15.93 -15.88 -2.02
C SER A 3 -16.12 -14.53 -2.72
N VAL A 4 -15.46 -14.38 -3.87
CA VAL A 4 -15.68 -13.26 -4.80
C VAL A 4 -16.68 -13.71 -5.86
N ASN A 5 -17.74 -12.94 -6.06
CA ASN A 5 -18.74 -13.22 -7.09
C ASN A 5 -18.30 -12.63 -8.44
N CYS A 6 -17.77 -13.48 -9.33
CA CYS A 6 -17.29 -13.08 -10.66
C CYS A 6 -18.44 -12.91 -11.66
N GLN A 7 -19.25 -11.86 -11.48
CA GLN A 7 -20.37 -11.49 -12.36
C GLN A 7 -20.01 -10.39 -13.37
N ASP A 8 -18.73 -10.12 -13.58
CA ASP A 8 -18.26 -9.08 -14.48
C ASP A 8 -18.90 -7.69 -14.24
N GLN A 9 -19.16 -7.37 -12.96
CA GLN A 9 -19.64 -6.04 -12.53
C GLN A 9 -18.64 -4.91 -12.84
N GLY A 10 -17.44 -5.27 -13.29
CA GLY A 10 -16.41 -4.36 -13.75
C GLY A 10 -15.58 -3.73 -12.63
N VAL A 11 -14.86 -2.68 -13.02
CA VAL A 11 -14.01 -1.87 -12.12
C VAL A 11 -14.55 -0.45 -12.10
N LEU A 12 -14.52 0.20 -10.93
CA LEU A 12 -14.95 1.58 -10.83
C LEU A 12 -13.86 2.47 -11.45
N TYR A 13 -14.14 3.07 -12.61
CA TYR A 13 -13.24 4.02 -13.27
C TYR A 13 -13.80 5.44 -13.16
N ARG A 14 -12.95 6.40 -12.77
CA ARG A 14 -13.32 7.81 -12.64
C ARG A 14 -12.27 8.72 -13.25
N GLU A 15 -12.71 9.74 -13.96
CA GLU A 15 -11.86 10.84 -14.40
C GLU A 15 -12.13 12.11 -13.59
N THR A 16 -11.07 12.86 -13.29
CA THR A 16 -11.15 14.14 -12.60
C THR A 16 -10.21 15.15 -13.26
N ARG A 17 -10.57 16.44 -13.19
CA ARG A 17 -9.75 17.55 -13.67
C ARG A 17 -9.39 18.44 -12.49
N LEU A 18 -8.09 18.75 -12.38
CA LEU A 18 -7.53 19.59 -11.32
C LEU A 18 -7.11 20.93 -11.92
N ASN A 19 -7.57 22.03 -11.33
CA ASN A 19 -7.27 23.39 -11.77
C ASN A 19 -5.93 23.92 -11.24
N CYS A 20 -4.98 23.03 -10.95
CA CYS A 20 -3.64 23.36 -10.49
C CYS A 20 -2.59 22.71 -11.40
N GLN A 21 -1.34 23.15 -11.24
CA GLN A 21 -0.19 22.53 -11.90
C GLN A 21 0.26 21.30 -11.11
N LEU A 22 0.68 20.24 -11.79
CA LEU A 22 1.17 19.02 -11.13
C LEU A 22 2.36 19.32 -10.21
N ASN A 23 3.32 20.15 -10.64
CA ASN A 23 4.47 20.50 -9.81
C ASN A 23 4.04 21.20 -8.50
N ALA A 24 3.20 22.23 -8.61
CA ALA A 24 2.70 22.97 -7.46
C ALA A 24 1.95 22.03 -6.47
N PHE A 25 1.16 21.10 -7.00
CA PHE A 25 0.50 20.09 -6.17
C PHE A 25 1.50 19.17 -5.45
N LEU A 26 2.57 18.74 -6.13
CA LEU A 26 3.58 17.86 -5.52
C LEU A 26 4.41 18.58 -4.45
N GLU A 27 4.72 19.85 -4.65
CA GLU A 27 5.36 20.70 -3.65
C GLU A 27 4.49 20.83 -2.39
N GLU A 28 3.19 21.09 -2.56
CA GLU A 28 2.24 21.16 -1.45
C GLU A 28 2.06 19.80 -0.76
N ALA A 29 1.93 18.72 -1.53
CA ALA A 29 1.77 17.36 -1.01
C ALA A 29 3.02 16.83 -0.30
N TYR A 30 4.19 17.42 -0.54
CA TYR A 30 5.41 17.12 0.20
C TYR A 30 5.32 17.62 1.65
N GLU A 31 4.73 18.79 1.86
CA GLU A 31 4.52 19.38 3.18
C GLU A 31 3.31 18.76 3.89
N ASP A 32 2.19 18.62 3.16
CA ASP A 32 0.96 17.99 3.64
C ASP A 32 0.58 16.76 2.81
N THR A 33 1.04 15.61 3.29
CA THR A 33 0.73 14.31 2.69
C THR A 33 -0.78 13.99 2.69
N ASN A 34 -1.62 14.70 3.47
CA ASN A 34 -3.06 14.50 3.43
C ASN A 34 -3.65 14.87 2.07
N LEU A 35 -2.98 15.71 1.27
CA LEU A 35 -3.41 16.04 -0.09
C LEU A 35 -3.44 14.80 -1.00
N LEU A 36 -2.63 13.77 -0.71
CA LEU A 36 -2.67 12.50 -1.44
C LEU A 36 -4.00 11.74 -1.26
N SER A 37 -4.78 12.07 -0.21
CA SER A 37 -6.12 11.51 0.00
C SER A 37 -7.10 11.89 -1.11
N PHE A 38 -6.82 12.93 -1.90
CA PHE A 38 -7.62 13.27 -3.09
C PHE A 38 -7.61 12.13 -4.13
N PHE A 39 -6.53 11.35 -4.16
CA PHE A 39 -6.40 10.16 -5.00
C PHE A 39 -6.72 8.86 -4.24
N GLY A 40 -7.09 8.98 -2.96
CA GLY A 40 -7.47 7.89 -2.07
C GLY A 40 -8.97 7.60 -2.06
N PRO A 41 -9.42 6.54 -1.37
CA PRO A 41 -10.83 6.22 -1.25
C PRO A 41 -11.53 7.32 -0.43
N ARG A 42 -12.63 7.87 -0.97
CA ARG A 42 -13.45 8.89 -0.28
C ARG A 42 -14.24 8.36 0.92
N LYS A 43 -14.52 7.05 0.93
CA LYS A 43 -15.20 6.35 2.03
C LYS A 43 -14.25 5.29 2.56
N VAL A 44 -13.94 5.37 3.85
CA VAL A 44 -13.21 4.31 4.55
C VAL A 44 -14.15 3.12 4.68
N ILE A 45 -13.66 1.91 4.40
CA ILE A 45 -14.41 0.69 4.69
C ILE A 45 -14.28 0.46 6.19
N GLU A 46 -15.37 0.69 6.92
CA GLU A 46 -15.36 0.66 8.39
C GLU A 46 -16.00 -0.59 8.97
N ASN A 47 -16.81 -1.28 8.17
CA ASN A 47 -17.54 -2.48 8.55
C ASN A 47 -17.68 -3.45 7.37
N VAL A 48 -18.30 -4.60 7.64
CA VAL A 48 -18.50 -5.67 6.66
C VAL A 48 -19.50 -5.25 5.57
N ASP A 49 -20.55 -4.50 5.90
CA ASP A 49 -21.56 -4.06 4.93
C ASP A 49 -20.94 -3.14 3.86
N ASP A 50 -20.07 -2.22 4.29
CA ASP A 50 -19.27 -1.37 3.40
C ASP A 50 -18.35 -2.19 2.50
N LEU A 51 -17.81 -3.30 3.01
CA LEU A 51 -16.93 -4.20 2.26
C LEU A 51 -17.70 -4.97 1.18
N VAL A 52 -18.92 -5.45 1.50
CA VAL A 52 -19.75 -6.25 0.59
C VAL A 52 -20.14 -5.46 -0.66
N VAL A 53 -20.40 -4.16 -0.52
CA VAL A 53 -20.77 -3.29 -1.64
C VAL A 53 -19.60 -2.53 -2.27
N ALA A 54 -18.39 -2.68 -1.73
CA ALA A 54 -17.22 -1.99 -2.26
C ALA A 54 -16.76 -2.65 -3.58
N PRO A 55 -16.48 -1.87 -4.64
CA PRO A 55 -15.83 -2.40 -5.83
C PRO A 55 -14.44 -2.93 -5.47
N LEU A 56 -14.10 -4.10 -6.03
CA LEU A 56 -12.81 -4.77 -5.79
C LEU A 56 -11.62 -3.92 -6.23
N VAL A 57 -11.77 -3.20 -7.35
CA VAL A 57 -10.77 -2.30 -7.89
C VAL A 57 -11.43 -0.96 -8.23
N ARG A 58 -10.77 0.13 -7.82
CA ARG A 58 -11.09 1.49 -8.24
C ARG A 58 -9.89 2.09 -8.95
N VAL A 59 -10.15 2.79 -10.04
CA VAL A 59 -9.15 3.52 -10.82
C VAL A 59 -9.60 4.96 -10.94
N GLN A 60 -8.70 5.89 -10.62
CA GLN A 60 -8.93 7.32 -10.83
C GLN A 60 -7.83 7.91 -11.70
N LEU A 61 -8.22 8.50 -12.84
CA LEU A 61 -7.36 9.33 -13.66
C LEU A 61 -7.61 10.80 -13.31
N SER A 62 -6.56 11.50 -12.88
CA SER A 62 -6.65 12.92 -12.51
C SER A 62 -5.76 13.73 -13.44
N LYS A 63 -6.38 14.63 -14.22
CA LYS A 63 -5.69 15.47 -15.20
C LYS A 63 -5.51 16.89 -14.68
N PHE A 64 -4.28 17.35 -14.63
CA PHE A 64 -3.89 18.69 -14.19
C PHE A 64 -3.95 19.70 -15.33
N LYS A 65 -3.94 20.99 -15.00
CA LYS A 65 -3.99 22.09 -15.99
C LYS A 65 -2.80 22.07 -16.96
N CYS A 66 -1.60 21.67 -16.51
CA CYS A 66 -0.43 21.45 -17.37
C CYS A 66 -0.53 20.23 -18.31
N GLY A 67 -1.60 19.44 -18.22
CA GLY A 67 -1.68 18.14 -18.91
C GLY A 67 -1.00 17.00 -18.16
N GLY A 68 -0.36 17.26 -17.01
CA GLY A 68 0.15 16.23 -16.11
C GLY A 68 -0.98 15.30 -15.64
N LEU A 69 -0.63 14.03 -15.39
CA LEU A 69 -1.59 12.99 -15.01
C LEU A 69 -1.17 12.33 -13.71
N VAL A 70 -2.15 12.04 -12.85
CA VAL A 70 -2.03 11.10 -11.74
C VAL A 70 -3.01 9.97 -11.95
N LEU A 71 -2.49 8.74 -11.96
CA LEU A 71 -3.28 7.52 -12.03
C LEU A 71 -3.26 6.84 -10.66
N SER A 72 -4.41 6.75 -10.01
CA SER A 72 -4.57 6.03 -8.75
C SER A 72 -5.25 4.70 -8.99
N VAL A 73 -4.68 3.64 -8.39
CA VAL A 73 -5.22 2.28 -8.43
C VAL A 73 -5.40 1.81 -7.00
N GLN A 74 -6.63 1.48 -6.66
CA GLN A 74 -7.01 0.99 -5.33
C GLN A 74 -7.56 -0.41 -5.50
N ILE A 75 -7.03 -1.36 -4.74
CA ILE A 75 -7.47 -2.76 -4.76
C ILE A 75 -7.85 -3.12 -3.33
N LEU A 76 -8.99 -3.77 -3.14
CA LEU A 76 -9.37 -4.27 -1.82
C LEU A 76 -8.32 -5.28 -1.34
N HIS A 77 -7.72 -5.00 -0.19
CA HIS A 77 -6.62 -5.81 0.33
C HIS A 77 -7.04 -7.27 0.65
N VAL A 78 -8.35 -7.54 0.74
CA VAL A 78 -8.89 -8.89 0.90
C VAL A 78 -8.68 -9.80 -0.33
N VAL A 79 -8.53 -9.22 -1.53
CA VAL A 79 -8.33 -9.98 -2.78
C VAL A 79 -6.91 -9.91 -3.33
N ALA A 80 -6.08 -8.99 -2.82
CA ALA A 80 -4.72 -8.79 -3.32
C ALA A 80 -3.78 -8.28 -2.23
N ASP A 81 -2.57 -8.83 -2.20
CA ASP A 81 -1.43 -8.24 -1.52
C ASP A 81 -0.68 -7.25 -2.42
N GLY A 82 0.39 -6.63 -1.89
CA GLY A 82 1.19 -5.66 -2.64
C GLY A 82 1.86 -6.25 -3.89
N PHE A 83 2.25 -7.53 -3.87
CA PHE A 83 2.84 -8.20 -5.02
C PHE A 83 1.80 -8.37 -6.14
N THR A 84 0.62 -8.88 -5.79
CA THR A 84 -0.52 -9.07 -6.69
C THR A 84 -0.94 -7.74 -7.31
N GLY A 85 -1.05 -6.68 -6.51
CA GLY A 85 -1.39 -5.33 -7.01
C GLY A 85 -0.35 -4.77 -7.98
N THR A 86 0.95 -4.95 -7.68
CA THR A 86 2.04 -4.53 -8.58
C THR A 86 2.01 -5.29 -9.89
N LYS A 87 1.72 -6.59 -9.84
CA LYS A 87 1.60 -7.44 -11.02
C LYS A 87 0.41 -7.05 -11.89
N PHE A 88 -0.75 -6.78 -11.28
CA PHE A 88 -1.92 -6.24 -11.98
C PHE A 88 -1.58 -4.96 -12.74
N ALA A 89 -0.96 -3.97 -12.08
CA ALA A 89 -0.57 -2.72 -12.73
C ALA A 89 0.44 -2.94 -13.87
N SER A 90 1.41 -3.84 -13.67
CA SER A 90 2.43 -4.15 -14.68
C SER A 90 1.83 -4.79 -15.94
N GLU A 91 0.91 -5.74 -15.78
CA GLU A 91 0.24 -6.38 -16.91
C GLU A 91 -0.72 -5.40 -17.61
N TRP A 92 -1.42 -4.55 -16.85
CA TRP A 92 -2.25 -3.49 -17.44
C TRP A 92 -1.42 -2.56 -18.33
N VAL A 93 -0.26 -2.09 -17.86
CA VAL A 93 0.65 -1.25 -18.66
C VAL A 93 1.12 -1.95 -19.94
N LYS A 94 1.46 -3.24 -19.86
CA LYS A 94 1.89 -4.01 -21.05
C LYS A 94 0.78 -4.10 -22.09
N ILE A 95 -0.43 -4.47 -21.66
CA ILE A 95 -1.60 -4.59 -22.54
C ILE A 95 -1.93 -3.23 -23.17
N SER A 96 -1.92 -2.15 -22.39
CA SER A 96 -2.17 -0.81 -22.92
C SER A 96 -1.12 -0.34 -23.94
N ARG A 97 0.13 -0.80 -23.84
CA ARG A 97 1.21 -0.41 -24.76
C ARG A 97 1.27 -1.24 -26.03
N PHE A 98 1.06 -2.56 -25.91
CA PHE A 98 1.35 -3.51 -26.98
C PHE A 98 0.10 -4.22 -27.53
N GLY A 99 -1.08 -3.91 -26.97
CA GLY A 99 -2.30 -4.67 -27.23
C GLY A 99 -2.28 -6.05 -26.56
N MET A 100 -3.36 -6.81 -26.74
CA MET A 100 -3.38 -8.21 -26.31
C MET A 100 -2.58 -9.06 -27.30
N MET A 101 -1.35 -9.42 -26.92
CA MET A 101 -0.46 -10.23 -27.78
C MET A 101 -0.73 -11.74 -27.68
N ASN A 102 -1.35 -12.23 -26.60
CA ASN A 102 -1.71 -13.64 -26.35
C ASN A 102 -2.82 -13.71 -25.28
N GLU A 103 -3.44 -14.88 -25.07
CA GLU A 103 -4.33 -15.09 -23.90
C GLU A 103 -3.65 -14.52 -22.65
N PRO A 104 -4.30 -13.59 -21.93
CA PRO A 104 -3.73 -13.02 -20.72
C PRO A 104 -3.30 -14.16 -19.81
N ARG A 105 -2.01 -14.16 -19.45
CA ARG A 105 -1.50 -14.95 -18.32
C ARG A 105 -2.07 -14.33 -17.05
N PHE A 106 -3.39 -14.43 -16.89
CA PHE A 106 -4.08 -14.05 -15.68
C PHE A 106 -3.33 -14.73 -14.54
N LEU A 107 -3.12 -13.99 -13.46
CA LEU A 107 -2.73 -14.60 -12.20
C LEU A 107 -3.75 -15.70 -11.91
N LYS A 108 -3.34 -16.96 -12.09
CA LYS A 108 -4.17 -18.10 -11.70
C LYS A 108 -4.16 -18.09 -10.17
N PHE A 109 -5.13 -17.41 -9.58
CA PHE A 109 -5.33 -17.30 -8.13
C PHE A 109 -5.61 -18.65 -7.44
N LYS A 110 -5.71 -19.74 -8.21
CA LYS A 110 -5.93 -21.11 -7.73
C LYS A 110 -4.91 -21.59 -6.70
N VAL A 111 -3.72 -20.98 -6.61
CA VAL A 111 -2.69 -21.37 -5.63
C VAL A 111 -3.11 -20.99 -4.21
N ALA A 112 -3.74 -19.82 -4.01
CA ALA A 112 -4.06 -19.35 -2.66
C ALA A 112 -5.07 -20.28 -1.95
N SER A 113 -6.13 -20.71 -2.64
CA SER A 113 -7.13 -21.64 -2.10
C SER A 113 -6.64 -23.08 -1.97
N PHE A 114 -5.59 -23.45 -2.72
CA PHE A 114 -4.98 -24.79 -2.65
C PHE A 114 -3.96 -24.90 -1.52
N VAL A 115 -3.25 -23.80 -1.22
CA VAL A 115 -2.20 -23.74 -0.20
C VAL A 115 -2.73 -23.33 1.17
N LEU A 116 -3.79 -22.51 1.20
CA LEU A 116 -4.43 -22.07 2.43
C LEU A 116 -5.84 -22.68 2.47
N PRO A 117 -6.11 -23.65 3.36
CA PRO A 117 -7.47 -24.15 3.52
C PRO A 117 -8.37 -22.98 3.89
N THR A 118 -9.52 -22.88 3.22
CA THR A 118 -10.58 -21.98 3.61
C THR A 118 -10.98 -22.34 5.04
N ILE A 119 -10.60 -21.52 6.00
CA ILE A 119 -11.10 -21.68 7.36
C ILE A 119 -12.53 -21.17 7.32
N ASP A 120 -13.50 -22.07 7.47
CA ASP A 120 -14.94 -21.76 7.42
C ASP A 120 -15.38 -20.67 8.45
N ASP A 121 -14.51 -20.34 9.40
CA ASP A 121 -14.78 -19.45 10.53
C ASP A 121 -13.76 -18.30 10.67
N ILE A 122 -13.22 -17.77 9.56
CA ILE A 122 -12.33 -16.58 9.58
C ILE A 122 -13.04 -15.36 10.17
N SER A 123 -14.35 -15.23 9.92
CA SER A 123 -15.17 -14.13 10.42
C SER A 123 -15.23 -14.05 11.95
N ARG A 124 -15.11 -15.19 12.67
CA ARG A 124 -15.06 -15.24 14.14
C ARG A 124 -13.66 -15.03 14.72
N LYS A 125 -12.60 -15.39 13.99
CA LYS A 125 -11.21 -15.32 14.49
C LYS A 125 -10.46 -14.04 14.09
N ILE A 126 -10.75 -13.48 12.92
CA ILE A 126 -10.20 -12.20 12.48
C ILE A 126 -11.28 -11.14 12.63
N LYS A 127 -11.14 -10.29 13.65
CA LYS A 127 -11.89 -9.03 13.71
C LYS A 127 -11.39 -8.15 12.56
N LEU A 128 -11.98 -8.30 11.38
CA LEU A 128 -11.68 -7.51 10.17
C LEU A 128 -11.75 -6.00 10.47
N PHE A 129 -12.57 -5.63 11.45
CA PHE A 129 -12.71 -4.27 11.92
C PHE A 129 -12.59 -4.22 13.45
N PRO A 130 -11.76 -3.33 14.01
CA PRO A 130 -11.82 -3.06 15.44
C PRO A 130 -13.20 -2.48 15.79
N PRO A 131 -13.77 -2.80 16.97
CA PRO A 131 -15.07 -2.27 17.37
C PRO A 131 -15.06 -0.74 17.37
N PRO A 132 -16.16 -0.08 16.96
CA PRO A 132 -16.20 1.37 16.70
C PRO A 132 -15.72 2.21 17.89
N ASN A 133 -15.96 1.74 19.12
CA ASN A 133 -15.61 2.44 20.36
C ASN A 133 -14.11 2.35 20.74
N ARG A 134 -13.26 1.70 19.94
CA ARG A 134 -11.82 1.52 20.22
C ARG A 134 -10.89 2.28 19.28
N ARG A 135 -11.39 3.19 18.46
CA ARG A 135 -10.54 4.12 17.71
C ARG A 135 -10.44 5.42 18.49
N PRO A 136 -9.49 5.58 19.44
CA PRO A 136 -9.14 6.93 19.86
C PRO A 136 -8.83 7.71 18.58
N GLN A 137 -9.43 8.89 18.41
CA GLN A 137 -9.08 9.79 17.32
C GLN A 137 -7.67 10.33 17.58
N VAL A 138 -6.67 9.48 17.37
CA VAL A 138 -5.28 9.85 17.49
C VAL A 138 -4.95 10.62 16.23
N LYS A 139 -4.64 11.90 16.40
CA LYS A 139 -4.10 12.73 15.32
C LYS A 139 -2.87 12.02 14.75
N THR A 140 -3.03 11.46 13.55
CA THR A 140 -2.00 10.72 12.85
C THR A 140 -1.47 11.58 11.73
N VAL A 141 -0.15 11.68 11.63
CA VAL A 141 0.52 12.38 10.53
C VAL A 141 1.32 11.37 9.72
N MET A 142 1.28 11.49 8.41
CA MET A 142 2.17 10.75 7.52
C MET A 142 3.36 11.63 7.18
N LYS A 143 4.57 11.05 7.19
CA LYS A 143 5.83 11.72 6.84
C LYS A 143 6.66 10.80 5.97
N ARG A 144 7.36 11.39 4.99
CA ARG A 144 8.23 10.68 4.05
C ARG A 144 9.69 10.78 4.50
N PHE A 145 10.30 9.65 4.85
CA PHE A 145 11.72 9.56 5.13
C PHE A 145 12.44 8.94 3.94
N VAL A 146 13.42 9.64 3.39
CA VAL A 146 14.19 9.19 2.22
C VAL A 146 15.59 8.78 2.68
N PHE A 147 15.97 7.54 2.38
CA PHE A 147 17.31 7.00 2.63
C PHE A 147 17.97 6.79 1.28
N ASP A 148 18.91 7.67 0.94
CA ASP A 148 19.71 7.52 -0.27
C ASP A 148 20.78 6.42 -0.11
N GLU A 149 21.47 6.11 -1.21
CA GLU A 149 22.47 5.05 -1.23
C GLU A 149 23.61 5.31 -0.23
N ALA A 150 24.05 6.57 -0.11
CA ALA A 150 25.11 6.96 0.79
C ALA A 150 24.69 6.80 2.26
N ALA A 151 23.46 7.16 2.63
CA ALA A 151 22.91 6.96 3.96
C ALA A 151 22.80 5.46 4.29
N ILE A 152 22.33 4.65 3.34
CA ILE A 152 22.25 3.20 3.52
C ILE A 152 23.64 2.58 3.71
N ALA A 153 24.62 2.98 2.91
CA ALA A 153 26.01 2.52 3.03
C ALA A 153 26.59 2.85 4.42
N ARG A 154 26.47 4.12 4.85
CA ARG A 154 26.90 4.55 6.19
C ARG A 154 26.24 3.76 7.32
N LEU A 155 24.95 3.44 7.18
CA LEU A 155 24.23 2.64 8.18
C LEU A 155 24.75 1.20 8.22
N LYS A 156 25.02 0.58 7.06
CA LYS A 156 25.61 -0.76 6.98
C LYS A 156 26.99 -0.80 7.63
N ASP A 157 27.87 0.15 7.29
CA ASP A 157 29.22 0.22 7.84
C ASP A 157 29.19 0.33 9.37
N LYS A 158 28.31 1.17 9.91
CA LYS A 158 28.14 1.32 11.35
C LYS A 158 27.71 0.02 12.04
N ILE A 159 26.87 -0.79 11.39
CA ILE A 159 26.46 -2.10 11.94
C ILE A 159 27.63 -3.08 11.91
N MET A 160 28.43 -3.10 10.83
CA MET A 160 29.58 -4.01 10.70
C MET A 160 30.72 -3.68 11.67
N VAL A 161 30.92 -2.39 11.98
CA VAL A 161 31.94 -1.93 12.96
C VAL A 161 31.50 -2.21 14.41
N THR A 162 30.20 -2.37 14.66
CA THR A 162 29.69 -2.69 16.00
C THR A 162 29.84 -4.19 16.28
N LYS A 163 29.98 -4.61 17.55
CA LYS A 163 30.08 -6.04 17.99
C LYS A 163 28.97 -6.98 17.47
N CYS A 164 27.95 -6.45 16.78
CA CYS A 164 26.95 -7.23 16.04
C CYS A 164 27.54 -8.04 14.87
N SER A 165 28.71 -7.67 14.34
CA SER A 165 29.37 -8.42 13.25
C SER A 165 29.70 -9.86 13.63
N LEU A 166 29.91 -10.16 14.90
CA LEU A 166 30.14 -11.54 15.39
C LEU A 166 28.91 -12.45 15.25
N PHE A 167 27.71 -11.87 15.11
CA PHE A 167 26.44 -12.61 15.01
C PHE A 167 25.81 -12.52 13.61
N LEU A 168 26.44 -11.80 12.67
CA LEU A 168 25.92 -11.60 11.32
C LEU A 168 26.65 -12.54 10.34
N GLU A 169 25.97 -13.64 9.97
CA GLU A 169 26.46 -14.59 8.96
C GLU A 169 26.54 -13.98 7.55
N ARG A 170 25.88 -12.84 7.32
CA ARG A 170 25.89 -12.11 6.05
C ARG A 170 25.73 -10.61 6.26
N GLN A 171 26.07 -9.84 5.22
CA GLN A 171 25.70 -8.43 5.20
C GLN A 171 24.16 -8.26 5.20
N PRO A 172 23.64 -7.29 5.98
CA PRO A 172 22.23 -6.99 6.00
C PRO A 172 21.81 -6.32 4.68
N THR A 173 20.58 -6.61 4.28
CA THR A 173 19.92 -5.99 3.14
C THR A 173 19.55 -4.55 3.44
N LYS A 174 19.25 -3.76 2.39
CA LYS A 174 18.83 -2.36 2.56
C LYS A 174 17.55 -2.25 3.42
N VAL A 175 16.62 -3.18 3.22
CA VAL A 175 15.34 -3.24 3.96
C VAL A 175 15.57 -3.53 5.44
N GLU A 176 16.38 -4.54 5.77
CA GLU A 176 16.70 -4.89 7.16
C GLU A 176 17.29 -3.70 7.92
N VAL A 177 18.23 -2.98 7.30
CA VAL A 177 18.88 -1.81 7.90
C VAL A 177 17.89 -0.69 8.19
N VAL A 178 17.02 -0.36 7.23
CA VAL A 178 16.03 0.72 7.39
C VAL A 178 14.97 0.33 8.42
N ILE A 179 14.44 -0.89 8.38
CA ILE A 179 13.45 -1.37 9.35
C ILE A 179 14.04 -1.37 10.77
N ALA A 180 15.27 -1.87 10.95
CA ALA A 180 15.93 -1.87 12.26
C ALA A 180 16.10 -0.46 12.82
N LEU A 181 16.47 0.51 11.97
CA LEU A 181 16.59 1.91 12.38
C LEU A 181 15.24 2.52 12.79
N ILE A 182 14.19 2.30 12.00
CA ILE A 182 12.83 2.78 12.31
C ILE A 182 12.36 2.16 13.62
N TRP A 183 12.47 0.83 13.76
CA TRP A 183 12.05 0.11 14.96
C TRP A 183 12.76 0.65 16.20
N ARG A 184 14.09 0.78 16.16
CA ARG A 184 14.88 1.35 17.26
C ARG A 184 14.42 2.76 17.62
N SER A 185 14.13 3.59 16.63
CA SER A 185 13.67 4.96 16.82
C SER A 185 12.28 5.00 17.48
N LEU A 186 11.37 4.12 17.05
CA LEU A 186 10.03 3.98 17.62
C LEU A 186 10.07 3.51 19.07
N ILE A 187 10.91 2.51 19.42
CA ILE A 187 11.09 2.07 20.81
C ILE A 187 11.52 3.24 21.69
N ARG A 188 12.53 3.99 21.26
CA ARG A 188 13.05 5.14 22.02
C ARG A 188 12.00 6.24 22.19
N ALA A 189 11.27 6.55 21.13
CA ALA A 189 10.19 7.53 21.18
C ALA A 189 9.05 7.09 22.13
N ALA A 190 8.73 5.79 22.14
CA ALA A 190 7.73 5.24 23.07
C ALA A 190 8.20 5.33 24.52
N GLN A 191 9.46 4.97 24.81
CA GLN A 191 10.04 5.09 26.16
C GLN A 191 10.05 6.53 26.68
N ALA A 192 10.39 7.50 25.84
CA ALA A 192 10.43 8.91 26.21
C ALA A 192 9.05 9.52 26.52
N ARG A 193 7.95 8.88 26.12
CA ARG A 193 6.57 9.33 26.43
C ARG A 193 6.08 8.85 27.81
N HIS A 194 6.81 7.96 28.46
CA HIS A 194 6.48 7.38 29.77
C HIS A 194 7.34 7.93 30.91
N ILE A 195 8.10 9.01 30.65
CA ILE A 195 8.81 9.85 31.63
C ILE A 195 8.11 11.21 31.61
#